data_AF-A0A2P2FJ81-F1
#
_entry.id   AF-A0A2P2FJ81-F1
#
_cell.length_a   1.000
_cell.length_b   1.000
_cell.length_c   1.000
_cell.angle_alpha   90.00
_cell.angle_beta   90.00
_cell.angle_gamma   90.00
#
_symmetry.space_group_name_H-M   'P 1'
#
loop_
_entity.id
_entity.type
_entity.pdbx_description
1 polymer ?
#
loop_
_entity_poly.entity_id
_entity_poly.type
_entity_poly.pdbx_seq_one_letter_code
_entity_poly.pdbx_strand_id
1 'polypeptide(L)'
;MSGVATDRNGDGRIDIYLEETRRELDALSAAGSGFQTKWAPLRGTIEELTKQLGGGKMGEMFQDCKTNTPLLLKSADSVAVNYGNVATNGRTGANVYEDGQTEATRVLGT
;
A
#
# COMPACT_ATOMS: atom_id res chain seq x y z
N MET A 1 21.29 4.50 8.05
CA MET A 1 22.28 4.10 7.03
C MET A 1 21.95 4.88 5.77
N SER A 2 22.79 5.82 5.34
CA SER A 2 22.60 6.49 4.04
C SER A 2 23.11 5.54 2.96
N GLY A 3 22.20 4.81 2.32
CA GLY A 3 22.54 4.03 1.13
C GLY A 3 22.91 5.00 0.01
N VAL A 4 24.20 5.19 -0.24
CA VAL A 4 24.65 5.93 -1.41
C VAL A 4 24.24 5.10 -2.62
N ALA A 5 23.33 5.65 -3.41
CA ALA A 5 22.93 5.09 -4.68
C ALA A 5 24.20 4.85 -5.53
N THR A 6 24.43 3.60 -5.93
CA THR A 6 25.69 3.16 -6.53
C THR A 6 25.47 2.90 -8.02
N ASP A 7 26.29 3.54 -8.84
CA ASP A 7 26.55 3.13 -10.22
C ASP A 7 27.55 1.95 -10.18
N ARG A 8 27.05 0.72 -10.35
CA ARG A 8 27.88 -0.50 -10.33
C ARG A 8 28.41 -0.85 -11.72
N ASN A 9 27.82 -0.29 -12.78
CA ASN A 9 28.15 -0.64 -14.15
C ASN A 9 29.12 0.36 -14.81
N GLY A 10 29.31 1.53 -14.21
CA GLY A 10 30.26 2.57 -14.61
C GLY A 10 29.76 3.49 -15.73
N ASP A 11 28.46 3.52 -16.01
CA ASP A 11 27.84 4.36 -17.05
C ASP A 11 27.50 5.78 -16.58
N GLY A 12 27.84 6.12 -15.33
CA GLY A 12 27.53 7.39 -14.70
C GLY A 12 26.10 7.48 -14.18
N ARG A 13 25.33 6.39 -14.19
CA ARG A 13 23.92 6.32 -13.77
C ARG A 13 23.81 5.40 -12.57
N ILE A 14 22.92 5.74 -11.64
CA ILE A 14 22.61 4.86 -10.52
C ILE A 14 21.88 3.63 -11.07
N ASP A 15 22.23 2.43 -10.61
CA ASP A 15 21.50 1.22 -11.03
C ASP A 15 20.14 1.13 -10.33
N ILE A 16 19.09 1.66 -10.96
CA ILE A 16 17.69 1.37 -10.62
C ILE A 16 17.08 0.51 -11.73
N TYR A 17 16.53 -0.64 -11.35
CA TYR A 17 15.70 -1.48 -12.21
C TYR A 17 14.32 -0.85 -12.36
N LEU A 18 14.21 0.20 -13.19
CA LEU A 18 12.99 1.02 -13.31
C LEU A 18 11.77 0.20 -13.77
N GLU A 19 11.94 -0.69 -14.75
CA GLU A 19 10.84 -1.54 -15.24
C GLU A 19 10.34 -2.50 -14.16
N GLU A 20 11.25 -3.16 -13.45
CA GLU A 20 10.90 -4.07 -12.36
C GLU A 20 10.25 -3.30 -11.20
N THR A 21 10.78 -2.13 -10.86
CA THR A 21 10.20 -1.23 -9.85
C THR A 21 8.77 -0.85 -10.22
N ARG A 22 8.51 -0.45 -11.47
CA ARG A 22 7.17 -0.12 -11.97
C ARG A 22 6.23 -1.32 -11.86
N ARG A 23 6.69 -2.50 -12.29
CA ARG A 23 5.92 -3.74 -12.21
C ARG A 23 5.51 -4.08 -10.77
N GLU A 24 6.41 -3.95 -9.81
CA GLU A 24 6.12 -4.20 -8.40
C GLU A 24 5.15 -3.17 -7.81
N LEU A 25 5.26 -1.89 -8.20
CA LEU A 25 4.32 -0.84 -7.76
C LEU A 25 2.90 -1.04 -8.34
N ASP A 26 2.81 -1.54 -9.57
CA ASP A 26 1.54 -1.92 -10.19
C ASP A 26 0.94 -3.15 -9.49
N ALA A 27 1.76 -4.16 -9.19
CA ALA A 27 1.34 -5.33 -8.43
C ALA A 27 0.86 -4.94 -7.02
N LEU A 28 1.53 -3.99 -6.35
CA LEU A 28 1.12 -3.47 -5.06
C LEU A 28 -0.23 -2.74 -5.14
N SER A 29 -0.42 -1.89 -6.16
CA SER A 29 -1.72 -1.23 -6.40
C SER A 29 -2.83 -2.27 -6.61
N ALA A 30 -2.58 -3.28 -7.45
CA ALA A 30 -3.54 -4.34 -7.75
C ALA A 30 -3.87 -5.18 -6.51
N ALA A 31 -2.88 -5.47 -5.65
CA ALA A 31 -3.10 -6.16 -4.38
C ALA A 31 -4.01 -5.35 -3.44
N GLY A 32 -3.79 -4.03 -3.34
CA GLY A 32 -4.65 -3.13 -2.57
C GLY A 32 -6.09 -3.11 -3.08
N SER A 33 -6.29 -3.00 -4.40
CA SER A 33 -7.62 -3.08 -5.02
C SER A 33 -8.27 -4.45 -4.78
N GLY A 34 -7.53 -5.54 -4.96
CA GLY A 34 -8.02 -6.89 -4.74
C GLY A 34 -8.41 -7.16 -3.28
N PHE A 35 -7.66 -6.61 -2.32
CA PHE A 35 -8.04 -6.61 -0.92
C PHE A 35 -9.36 -5.87 -0.72
N GLN A 36 -9.50 -4.65 -1.24
CA GLN A 36 -10.71 -3.83 -1.06
C GLN A 36 -11.96 -4.53 -1.62
N THR A 37 -11.85 -5.15 -2.79
CA THR A 37 -12.95 -5.91 -3.41
C THR A 37 -13.43 -7.06 -2.53
N LYS A 38 -12.51 -7.78 -1.89
CA LYS A 38 -12.85 -8.88 -0.97
C LYS A 38 -13.32 -8.38 0.38
N TRP A 39 -12.79 -7.26 0.84
CA TRP A 39 -13.10 -6.67 2.14
C TRP A 39 -14.51 -6.05 2.18
N ALA A 40 -14.91 -5.33 1.13
CA ALA A 40 -16.18 -4.60 1.08
C ALA A 40 -17.42 -5.43 1.47
N PRO A 41 -17.66 -6.65 0.94
CA PRO A 41 -18.80 -7.47 1.35
C PRO A 41 -18.68 -7.97 2.80
N LEU A 42 -17.48 -8.36 3.24
CA LEU A 42 -17.23 -8.86 4.60
C LEU A 42 -17.48 -7.77 5.63
N ARG A 43 -17.04 -6.54 5.34
CA ARG A 43 -17.24 -5.37 6.19
C ARG A 43 -18.71 -5.20 6.56
N GLY A 44 -19.60 -5.19 5.57
CA GLY A 44 -21.04 -5.02 5.80
C GLY A 44 -21.63 -6.16 6.63
N THR A 45 -21.22 -7.40 6.38
CA THR A 45 -21.64 -8.55 7.19
C THR A 45 -21.19 -8.43 8.65
N ILE A 46 -19.94 -8.04 8.89
CA ILE A 46 -19.40 -7.86 10.26
C ILE A 46 -20.15 -6.75 11.00
N GLU A 47 -20.39 -5.62 10.34
CA GLU A 47 -21.17 -4.51 10.90
C GLU A 47 -22.57 -4.97 11.30
N GLU A 48 -23.24 -5.74 10.44
CA GLU A 48 -24.59 -6.22 10.69
C GLU A 48 -24.64 -7.24 11.84
N LEU A 49 -23.77 -8.25 11.83
CA LEU A 49 -23.67 -9.23 12.91
C LEU A 49 -23.34 -8.56 14.25
N THR A 50 -22.49 -7.54 14.25
CA THR A 50 -22.11 -6.82 15.48
C THR A 50 -23.29 -6.08 16.12
N LYS A 51 -24.24 -5.57 15.33
CA LYS A 51 -25.48 -4.96 15.87
C LYS A 51 -26.35 -5.96 16.61
N GLN A 52 -26.31 -7.22 16.20
CA GLN A 52 -27.09 -8.31 16.81
C GLN A 52 -26.47 -8.78 18.13
N LEU A 53 -25.21 -8.43 18.41
CA LEU A 53 -24.55 -8.70 19.68
C LEU A 53 -25.01 -7.72 20.77
N GLY A 54 -25.35 -8.26 21.95
CA GLY A 54 -25.65 -7.48 23.15
C GLY A 54 -27.06 -7.63 23.73
N GLY A 55 -27.87 -8.58 23.26
CA GLY A 55 -29.14 -8.93 23.89
C GLY A 55 -28.97 -9.92 25.05
N GLY A 56 -29.36 -9.52 26.27
CA GLY A 56 -29.37 -10.39 27.46
C GLY A 56 -28.00 -10.93 27.90
N LYS A 57 -27.99 -11.89 28.84
CA LYS A 57 -26.77 -12.48 29.41
C LYS A 57 -25.83 -13.12 28.38
N MET A 58 -26.39 -13.64 27.28
CA MET A 58 -25.57 -14.18 26.19
C MET A 58 -24.84 -13.07 25.43
N GLY A 59 -25.49 -11.92 25.21
CA GLY A 59 -24.86 -10.76 24.59
C GLY A 59 -23.71 -10.16 25.40
N GLU A 60 -23.78 -10.24 26.74
CA GLU A 60 -22.70 -9.81 27.64
C GLU A 60 -21.40 -10.58 27.40
N MET A 61 -21.49 -11.88 27.10
CA MET A 61 -20.33 -12.74 26.81
C MET A 61 -19.60 -12.37 25.50
N PHE A 62 -20.24 -11.59 24.62
CA PHE A 62 -19.68 -11.16 23.34
C PHE A 62 -19.37 -9.66 23.30
N GLN A 63 -19.36 -8.97 24.46
CA GLN A 63 -19.11 -7.54 24.47
C GLN A 63 -17.71 -7.14 24.02
N ASP A 64 -16.71 -7.99 24.25
CA ASP A 64 -15.37 -7.76 23.74
C ASP A 64 -15.35 -7.76 22.21
N CYS A 65 -16.11 -8.66 21.57
CA CYS A 65 -16.27 -8.65 20.12
C CYS A 65 -16.89 -7.33 19.65
N LYS A 66 -17.99 -6.90 20.28
CA LYS A 66 -18.67 -5.65 19.93
C LYS A 66 -17.77 -4.42 20.12
N THR A 67 -16.99 -4.39 21.20
CA THR A 67 -16.08 -3.29 21.54
C THR A 67 -14.91 -3.20 20.58
N ASN A 68 -14.38 -4.34 20.12
CA ASN A 68 -13.19 -4.39 19.27
C ASN A 68 -13.50 -4.27 17.77
N THR A 69 -14.71 -4.63 17.33
CA THR A 69 -15.10 -4.57 15.90
C THR A 69 -14.79 -3.21 15.24
N PRO A 70 -15.11 -2.04 15.81
CA PRO A 70 -14.85 -0.76 15.15
C PRO A 70 -13.36 -0.52 14.82
N LEU A 71 -12.45 -0.92 15.70
CA LEU A 71 -11.00 -0.81 15.47
C LEU A 71 -10.53 -1.77 14.38
N LEU A 72 -11.07 -2.99 14.36
CA LEU A 72 -10.78 -3.97 13.33
C LEU A 72 -11.25 -3.50 11.94
N LEU A 73 -12.47 -2.97 11.85
CA LEU A 73 -13.01 -2.41 10.61
C LEU A 73 -12.12 -1.27 10.10
N LYS A 74 -11.77 -0.31 10.97
CA LYS A 74 -10.90 0.82 10.63
C LYS A 74 -9.52 0.38 10.16
N SER A 75 -8.93 -0.62 10.82
CA SER A 75 -7.62 -1.17 10.43
C SER A 75 -7.69 -1.79 9.04
N ALA A 76 -8.70 -2.63 8.78
CA ALA A 76 -8.90 -3.25 7.48
C ALA A 76 -9.17 -2.23 6.36
N ASP A 77 -9.98 -1.20 6.61
CA ASP A 77 -10.23 -0.12 5.64
C ASP A 77 -8.96 0.61 5.22
N SER A 78 -7.97 0.68 6.12
CA SER A 78 -6.72 1.38 5.87
C SER A 78 -5.75 0.58 4.99
N VAL A 79 -5.93 -0.74 4.86
CA VAL A 79 -4.99 -1.62 4.13
C VAL A 79 -4.91 -1.22 2.66
N ALA A 80 -6.04 -1.13 1.95
CA ALA A 80 -6.04 -0.76 0.53
C ALA A 80 -5.47 0.64 0.29
N VAL A 81 -5.78 1.58 1.19
CA VAL A 81 -5.25 2.96 1.16
C VAL A 81 -3.73 2.95 1.32
N ASN A 82 -3.20 2.17 2.26
CA ASN A 82 -1.76 2.07 2.50
C ASN A 82 -1.02 1.51 1.28
N TYR A 83 -1.56 0.46 0.65
CA TYR A 83 -0.98 -0.10 -0.58
C TYR A 83 -0.97 0.93 -1.71
N GLY A 84 -2.09 1.65 -1.91
CA GLY A 84 -2.19 2.72 -2.91
C GLY A 84 -1.22 3.88 -2.66
N ASN A 85 -1.06 4.29 -1.41
CA ASN A 85 -0.13 5.36 -1.02
C ASN A 85 1.33 4.96 -1.27
N VAL A 86 1.73 3.74 -0.89
CA VAL A 86 3.09 3.25 -1.13
C VAL A 86 3.34 3.16 -2.63
N ALA A 87 2.40 2.62 -3.41
CA ALA A 87 2.53 2.53 -4.86
C ALA A 87 2.66 3.91 -5.51
N THR A 88 1.85 4.88 -5.08
CA THR A 88 1.89 6.26 -5.59
C THR A 88 3.21 6.94 -5.25
N ASN A 89 3.65 6.87 -3.99
CA ASN A 89 4.92 7.45 -3.56
C ASN A 89 6.11 6.82 -4.30
N GLY A 90 6.08 5.50 -4.51
CA GLY A 90 7.10 4.81 -5.28
C GLY A 90 7.12 5.24 -6.75
N ARG A 91 5.95 5.42 -7.39
CA ARG A 91 5.87 5.93 -8.77
C ARG A 91 6.42 7.35 -8.88
N THR A 92 6.08 8.23 -7.93
CA THR A 92 6.63 9.59 -7.87
C THR A 92 8.16 9.55 -7.76
N GLY A 93 8.71 8.70 -6.90
CA GLY A 93 10.16 8.54 -6.77
C GLY A 93 10.82 8.02 -8.05
N ALA A 94 10.23 7.02 -8.70
CA ALA A 94 10.72 6.48 -9.97
C ALA A 94 10.72 7.52 -11.10
N ASN A 95 9.69 8.37 -11.16
CA ASN A 95 9.60 9.44 -12.16
C ASN A 95 10.66 10.53 -11.91
N VAL A 96 10.83 10.98 -10.67
CA VAL A 96 11.89 11.95 -10.30
C VAL A 96 13.28 11.41 -10.70
N TYR A 97 13.48 10.10 -10.52
CA TYR A 97 14.72 9.46 -10.94
C TYR A 97 14.92 9.50 -12.46
N GLU A 98 13.91 9.09 -13.23
CA GLU A 98 13.96 9.09 -14.70
C GLU A 98 14.12 10.50 -15.28
N ASP A 99 13.47 11.50 -14.69
CA ASP A 99 13.64 12.92 -15.05
C ASP A 99 15.08 13.39 -14.79
N GLY A 100 15.63 13.05 -13.61
CA GLY A 100 17.01 13.35 -13.26
C GLY A 100 18.02 12.68 -14.21
N GLN A 101 17.75 11.44 -14.60
CA GLN A 101 18.56 10.71 -15.59
C GLN A 101 18.49 11.38 -16.97
N THR A 102 17.29 11.75 -17.42
CA THR A 102 17.09 12.42 -18.71
C THR A 102 17.85 13.74 -18.77
N GLU A 103 17.78 14.54 -17.71
CA GLU A 103 18.51 15.80 -17.60
C GLU A 103 20.03 15.61 -17.55
N ALA A 104 20.52 14.62 -16.79
CA ALA A 104 21.94 14.30 -16.74
C ALA A 104 22.50 13.91 -18.11
N THR A 105 21.80 13.04 -18.85
CA THR A 105 22.19 12.67 -20.22
C THR A 105 22.17 13.89 -21.15
N ARG A 106 21.18 14.78 -21.03
CA ARG A 106 21.09 16.00 -21.84
C ARG A 106 22.27 16.95 -21.61
N VAL A 107 22.70 17.11 -20.36
CA VAL A 107 23.73 18.09 -19.97
C VAL A 107 25.14 17.53 -20.15
N LEU A 108 25.36 16.25 -19.85
CA LEU A 108 26.70 15.66 -19.74
C LEU A 108 27.10 14.80 -20.95
N GLY A 109 26.16 14.47 -21.84
CA GLY A 109 26.46 13.76 -23.09
C GLY A 109 26.94 12.31 -22.91
N THR A 110 26.65 11.68 -21.77
CA THR A 110 26.90 10.25 -21.50
C THR A 110 25.73 9.37 -21.91
#